data_AF-A0A1Z4NMW0-F1
#
_entry.id   AF-A0A1Z4NMW0-F1
#
_cell.length_a   1.000
_cell.length_b   1.000
_cell.length_c   1.000
_cell.angle_alpha   90.00
_cell.angle_beta   90.00
_cell.angle_gamma   90.00
#
_symmetry.space_group_name_H-M   'P 1'
#
loop_
_entity.id
_entity.type
_entity.pdbx_description
1 polymer ?
#
loop_
_entity_poly.entity_id
_entity_poly.type
_entity_poly.pdbx_seq_one_letter_code
_entity_poly.pdbx_strand_id
1 'polypeptide(L)'
;MLEIKQSPMQNRENGAEVNGKRTCPLTPAKLRRLWGLIEETQSSTLLNFSDSELVQELIGQMEAKDLINTSETKLVRAYLHSRLLLIRDFAHARTQPA
;
A
#
# COMPACT_ATOMS: atom_id res chain seq x y z
N MET A 1 -48.38 42.61 -26.62
CA MET A 1 -48.84 41.92 -25.41
C MET A 1 -48.32 40.49 -25.48
N LEU A 2 -47.37 40.14 -24.60
CA LEU A 2 -46.80 38.79 -24.30
C LEU A 2 -46.03 38.11 -25.46
N GLU A 3 -44.87 37.48 -25.30
CA GLU A 3 -44.10 37.00 -24.14
C GLU A 3 -42.63 36.82 -24.60
N ILE A 4 -41.70 37.59 -24.04
CA ILE A 4 -40.27 37.31 -24.21
C ILE A 4 -39.95 36.14 -23.29
N LYS A 5 -39.79 34.93 -23.87
CA LYS A 5 -39.36 33.75 -23.14
C LYS A 5 -37.93 33.98 -22.63
N GLN A 6 -37.82 34.38 -21.38
CA GLN A 6 -36.57 34.33 -20.61
C GLN A 6 -36.11 32.88 -20.51
N SER A 7 -34.95 32.60 -21.11
CA SER A 7 -34.19 31.39 -20.83
C SER A 7 -33.55 31.51 -19.43
N PRO A 8 -33.76 30.56 -18.51
CA PRO A 8 -32.90 30.42 -17.37
C PRO A 8 -31.69 29.56 -17.80
N MET A 9 -30.61 30.20 -18.22
CA MET A 9 -29.28 29.59 -18.20
C MET A 9 -28.74 29.75 -16.76
N GLN A 10 -29.26 28.93 -15.86
CA GLN A 10 -28.75 28.85 -14.50
C GLN A 10 -27.42 28.10 -14.54
N ASN A 11 -26.37 28.91 -14.50
CA ASN A 11 -25.01 28.49 -14.27
C ASN A 11 -24.94 27.72 -12.95
N ARG A 12 -24.23 26.58 -13.01
CA ARG A 12 -23.04 26.33 -12.20
C ARG A 12 -23.18 26.75 -10.74
N GLU A 13 -23.40 25.76 -9.89
CA GLU A 13 -22.60 25.45 -8.71
C GLU A 13 -23.34 24.37 -7.94
N ASN A 14 -22.74 23.20 -7.81
CA ASN A 14 -22.83 22.32 -6.64
C ASN A 14 -21.78 21.23 -6.82
N GLY A 15 -20.57 21.56 -6.35
CA GLY A 15 -19.53 20.60 -6.11
C GLY A 15 -19.99 19.62 -5.03
N ALA A 16 -20.47 18.47 -5.45
CA ALA A 16 -20.41 17.30 -4.58
C ALA A 16 -18.97 16.80 -4.65
N GLU A 17 -18.20 17.26 -3.68
CA GLU A 17 -16.94 16.69 -3.20
C GLU A 17 -16.53 15.43 -3.96
N VAL A 18 -15.61 15.62 -4.90
CA VAL A 18 -14.56 14.63 -5.10
C VAL A 18 -13.85 14.54 -3.75
N ASN A 19 -14.40 13.73 -2.86
CA ASN A 19 -13.68 13.20 -1.72
C ASN A 19 -12.59 12.33 -2.34
N GLY A 20 -11.55 13.00 -2.83
CA GLY A 20 -10.20 12.52 -2.87
C GLY A 20 -9.84 12.23 -1.42
N LYS A 21 -10.42 11.15 -0.89
CA LYS A 21 -9.60 10.19 -0.18
C LYS A 21 -8.46 9.98 -1.14
N ARG A 22 -7.36 10.69 -0.86
CA ARG A 22 -6.02 10.30 -1.23
C ARG A 22 -5.90 8.92 -0.60
N THR A 23 -6.50 7.91 -1.22
CA THR A 23 -6.26 6.52 -0.91
C THR A 23 -4.86 6.33 -1.43
N CYS A 24 -3.89 6.73 -0.61
CA CYS A 24 -2.57 6.18 -0.64
C CYS A 24 -2.81 4.67 -0.65
N PRO A 25 -2.52 3.96 -1.74
CA PRO A 25 -2.89 2.55 -1.86
C PRO A 25 -2.28 1.73 -0.70
N LEU A 26 -1.12 2.18 -0.23
CA LEU A 26 -0.54 1.79 1.05
C LEU A 26 -1.13 2.63 2.19
N THR A 27 -2.26 2.17 2.75
CA THR A 27 -2.75 2.70 4.02
C THR A 27 -1.84 2.24 5.18
N PRO A 28 -1.72 3.03 6.26
CA PRO A 28 -0.91 2.64 7.43
C PRO A 28 -1.38 1.33 8.06
N ALA A 29 -2.67 0.98 7.93
CA ALA A 29 -3.20 -0.32 8.35
C ALA A 29 -2.58 -1.48 7.55
N LYS A 30 -2.50 -1.36 6.21
CA LYS A 30 -1.87 -2.38 5.35
C LYS A 30 -0.37 -2.51 5.63
N LEU A 31 0.31 -1.39 5.86
CA LEU A 31 1.73 -1.40 6.27
C LEU A 31 1.92 -2.12 7.60
N ARG A 32 1.04 -1.89 8.58
CA ARG A 32 1.12 -2.58 9.87
C ARG A 32 0.86 -4.08 9.72
N ARG A 33 -0.05 -4.49 8.84
CA ARG A 33 -0.27 -5.92 8.50
C ARG A 33 0.95 -6.53 7.81
N LEU A 34 1.58 -5.79 6.90
CA LEU A 34 2.83 -6.20 6.24
C LEU A 34 3.96 -6.40 7.25
N TRP A 35 4.19 -5.43 8.13
CA TRP A 35 5.21 -5.56 9.17
C TRP A 35 4.92 -6.71 10.13
N GLY A 36 3.65 -6.89 10.53
CA GLY A 36 3.26 -8.07 11.30
C GLY A 36 3.57 -9.38 10.58
N LEU A 37 3.39 -9.44 9.25
CA LEU A 37 3.73 -10.61 8.43
C LEU A 37 5.25 -10.84 8.34
N ILE A 38 6.04 -9.76 8.26
CA ILE A 38 7.50 -9.80 8.34
C ILE A 38 7.94 -10.28 9.73
N GLU A 39 7.24 -9.87 10.79
CA GLU A 39 7.49 -10.33 12.15
C GLU A 39 7.17 -11.83 12.33
N GLU A 40 6.06 -12.30 11.76
CA GLU A 40 5.69 -13.73 11.73
C GLU A 40 6.67 -14.55 10.87
N THR A 41 7.22 -13.97 9.80
CA THR A 41 8.22 -14.62 8.96
C THR A 41 9.51 -14.85 9.76
N GLN A 42 10.07 -16.06 9.67
CA GLN A 42 11.30 -16.40 10.38
C GLN A 42 12.47 -15.51 9.95
N SER A 43 13.24 -15.00 10.91
CA SER A 43 14.43 -14.18 10.65
C SER A 43 15.42 -14.89 9.73
N SER A 44 15.58 -16.21 9.90
CA SER A 44 16.41 -17.05 9.03
C SER A 44 15.96 -16.97 7.57
N THR A 45 14.66 -16.99 7.31
CA THR A 45 14.07 -16.85 5.98
C THR A 45 14.31 -15.46 5.40
N LEU A 46 14.13 -14.41 6.21
CA LEU A 46 14.38 -13.01 5.81
C LEU A 46 15.87 -12.76 5.46
N LEU A 47 16.78 -13.45 6.14
CA LEU A 47 18.23 -13.33 5.93
C LEU A 47 18.76 -14.26 4.84
N ASN A 48 18.12 -15.40 4.62
CA ASN A 48 18.55 -16.37 3.61
C ASN A 48 18.09 -15.99 2.20
N PHE A 49 17.04 -15.19 2.07
CA PHE A 49 16.56 -14.73 0.76
C PHE A 49 17.36 -13.56 0.20
N SER A 50 17.58 -13.59 -1.12
CA SER A 50 18.08 -12.46 -1.87
C SER A 50 17.06 -11.32 -1.87
N ASP A 51 17.47 -10.08 -2.18
CA ASP A 51 16.60 -8.91 -2.14
C ASP A 51 15.33 -9.10 -2.99
N SER A 52 15.48 -9.64 -4.20
CA SER A 52 14.35 -9.93 -5.09
C SER A 52 13.45 -11.06 -4.58
N GLU A 53 14.04 -12.11 -4.01
CA GLU A 53 13.30 -13.28 -3.49
C GLU A 53 12.49 -12.89 -2.26
N LEU A 54 13.10 -12.13 -1.34
CA LEU A 54 12.44 -11.65 -0.14
C LEU A 54 11.21 -10.79 -0.49
N VAL A 55 11.35 -9.89 -1.45
CA VAL A 55 10.24 -9.05 -1.91
C VAL A 55 9.15 -9.90 -2.56
N GLN A 56 9.52 -10.88 -3.37
CA GLN A 56 8.57 -11.78 -4.02
C GLN A 56 7.80 -12.62 -3.01
N GLU A 57 8.48 -13.17 -2.01
CA GLU A 57 7.89 -13.95 -0.93
C GLU A 57 6.92 -13.13 -0.09
N LEU A 58 7.33 -11.91 0.31
CA LEU A 58 6.46 -11.02 1.08
C LEU A 58 5.21 -10.63 0.27
N ILE A 59 5.36 -10.32 -1.02
CA ILE A 59 4.23 -10.03 -1.90
C ILE A 59 3.32 -11.25 -2.03
N GLY A 60 3.87 -12.44 -2.28
CA GLY A 60 3.10 -13.66 -2.43
C GLY A 60 2.31 -14.00 -1.18
N GLN A 61 2.91 -13.84 0.01
CA GLN A 61 2.20 -14.00 1.28
C GLN A 61 1.11 -12.95 1.49
N MET A 62 1.32 -11.72 1.03
CA MET A 62 0.30 -10.67 1.09
C MET A 62 -0.86 -10.94 0.12
N GLU A 63 -0.58 -11.39 -1.10
CA GLU A 63 -1.60 -11.78 -2.08
C GLU A 63 -2.39 -13.01 -1.60
N ALA A 64 -1.72 -14.01 -1.03
CA ALA A 64 -2.36 -15.19 -0.46
C ALA A 64 -3.30 -14.86 0.72
N LYS A 65 -3.04 -13.76 1.44
CA LYS A 65 -3.88 -13.26 2.54
C LYS A 65 -4.85 -12.16 2.11
N ASP A 66 -4.99 -11.90 0.80
CA ASP A 66 -5.85 -10.85 0.24
C ASP A 66 -5.56 -9.45 0.83
N LEU A 67 -4.30 -9.20 1.24
CA LEU A 67 -3.88 -7.94 1.86
C LEU A 67 -3.66 -6.84 0.81
N ILE A 68 -3.32 -7.23 -0.41
CA ILE A 68 -3.00 -6.33 -1.54
C ILE A 68 -3.64 -6.85 -2.82
N ASN A 69 -4.10 -5.92 -3.66
CA ASN A 69 -4.57 -6.20 -5.00
C ASN A 69 -3.44 -6.10 -6.03
N THR A 70 -3.63 -6.66 -7.22
CA THR A 70 -2.68 -6.59 -8.34
C THR A 70 -2.26 -5.16 -8.70
N SER A 71 -3.15 -4.19 -8.54
CA SER A 71 -2.87 -2.76 -8.73
C SER A 71 -1.92 -2.18 -7.68
N GLU A 72 -1.98 -2.70 -6.45
CA GLU A 72 -1.18 -2.28 -5.31
C GLU A 72 0.14 -3.04 -5.22
N THR A 73 0.21 -4.27 -5.77
CA THR A 73 1.40 -5.12 -5.79
C THR A 73 2.63 -4.38 -6.31
N LYS A 74 2.50 -3.58 -7.37
CA LYS A 74 3.62 -2.76 -7.89
C LYS A 74 4.09 -1.71 -6.89
N LEU A 75 3.17 -1.06 -6.19
CA LEU A 75 3.47 -0.03 -5.20
C LEU A 75 4.12 -0.63 -3.96
N VAL A 76 3.56 -1.75 -3.48
CA VAL A 76 4.07 -2.52 -2.34
C VAL A 76 5.46 -3.05 -2.64
N ARG A 77 5.70 -3.55 -3.86
CA ARG A 77 7.02 -3.97 -4.33
C ARG A 77 8.04 -2.85 -4.24
N ALA A 78 7.71 -1.67 -4.78
CA ALA A 78 8.60 -0.52 -4.72
C ALA A 78 8.89 -0.09 -3.27
N TYR A 79 7.87 -0.11 -2.41
CA TYR A 79 8.00 0.18 -0.99
C TYR A 79 8.91 -0.84 -0.28
N LEU A 80 8.72 -2.13 -0.51
CA LEU A 80 9.53 -3.20 0.05
C LEU A 80 10.99 -3.08 -0.39
N HIS A 81 11.26 -2.82 -1.67
CA HIS A 81 12.63 -2.55 -2.14
C HIS A 81 13.26 -1.33 -1.43
N SER A 82 12.50 -0.25 -1.23
CA SER A 82 13.00 0.93 -0.52
C SER A 82 13.22 0.69 0.98
N ARG A 83 12.57 -0.32 1.56
CA ARG A 83 12.62 -0.66 2.99
C ARG A 83 13.35 -1.97 3.26
N LEU A 84 13.98 -2.55 2.26
CA LEU A 84 14.58 -3.87 2.31
C LEU A 84 15.75 -3.92 3.29
N LEU A 85 16.56 -2.86 3.30
CA LEU A 85 17.61 -2.67 4.30
C LEU A 85 17.07 -2.71 5.73
N LEU A 86 15.92 -2.07 5.98
CA LEU A 86 15.28 -2.06 7.30
C LEU A 86 14.74 -3.45 7.67
N ILE A 87 14.21 -4.20 6.71
CA ILE A 87 13.74 -5.57 6.93
C ILE A 87 14.90 -6.49 7.28
N ARG A 88 16.04 -6.38 6.57
CA ARG A 88 17.27 -7.12 6.88
C ARG A 88 17.84 -6.74 8.24
N ASP A 89 17.90 -5.45 8.54
CA ASP A 89 18.38 -4.95 9.83
C ASP A 89 17.51 -5.48 10.99
N PHE A 90 16.19 -5.44 10.81
CA PHE A 90 15.23 -6.02 11.74
C PHE A 90 15.42 -7.52 11.94
N ALA A 91 15.62 -8.28 10.86
CA ALA A 91 15.89 -9.71 10.93
C ALA A 91 17.23 -10.02 11.63
N HIS A 92 18.26 -9.20 11.38
CA HIS A 92 19.55 -9.29 12.05
C HIS A 92 19.46 -9.01 13.55
N ALA A 93 18.74 -7.96 13.94
CA ALA A 93 18.50 -7.62 15.35
C ALA A 93 17.81 -8.76 16.12
N ARG A 94 16.95 -9.55 15.46
CA ARG A 94 16.30 -10.71 16.06
C ARG A 94 17.20 -11.94 16.24
N THR A 95 18.23 -12.09 15.40
CA THR A 95 19.15 -13.24 15.50
C THR A 95 20.39 -12.94 16.34
N GLN A 96 20.60 -11.69 16.74
CA GLN A 96 21.67 -11.33 17.68
C GLN A 96 21.21 -11.68 19.10
N PRO A 97 21.95 -12.52 19.86
CA PRO A 97 21.71 -12.66 21.29
C PRO A 97 22.05 -11.33 21.98
N ALA A 98 21.15 -10.86 22.84
CA ALA A 98 21.33 -9.66 23.65
C ALA A 98 22.48 -9.81 24.67
#